data_AF-A0AAD9GGB6-F1
#
_entry.id   AF-A0AAD9GGB6-F1
#
_cell.length_a   1.000
_cell.length_b   1.000
_cell.length_c   1.000
_cell.angle_alpha   90.00
_cell.angle_beta   90.00
_cell.angle_gamma   90.00
#
_symmetry.space_group_name_H-M   'P 1'
#
loop_
_entity.id
_entity.type
_entity.pdbx_description
1 polymer ?
#
loop_
_entity_poly.entity_id
_entity_poly.type
_entity_poly.pdbx_seq_one_letter_code
_entity_poly.pdbx_strand_id
1 'polypeptide(L)'
;MASRASKRSLLAFLMAVIVAIACMLVLAIQVPSVAAIRSDSRDSKRFGIGEAFDEDEDEDDDDWDFMDDDAILGLSQQQNNGDSSDTEVSKEICVDSLPIELLDDDYCDCADGSDEPNTSACSHVLLDSETPPFGRQFKCKADDKLVSLAFVNDAVCDCCDGSDEKAGLCSNTCKSEWNGRFKTLQERLKAVQGGRSVRKGYMIKAVDKVQQLHGDFERLAEAYQAGQRAFEDLQRRAQHNPELRGQLEQSYNVLRRVQYVTYVQSRVVDQSTFSDAAWKPAFVELVGQCFTYTVDEKELKGGTPNVIPRKYDMVFCPFQNVSQTEPSYPKWTKAERQTKVGVSADDENEKEEEIPHPIGLGIWNEWQDSVGFVRVQSYNHGEPCANGQERHTRVNLSCGVKNRVDSVEEREMCEYEIHFETPAVCEGPEEDALQNEISQVKSLLKAVGSRSEGHEEL
;
A
#
# COMPACT_ATOMS: atom_id res chain seq x y z
N MET A 1 1.12 -73.70 19.36
CA MET A 1 1.08 -73.18 20.75
C MET A 1 1.69 -71.78 20.78
N ALA A 2 0.91 -70.76 20.46
CA ALA A 2 1.35 -69.37 20.62
C ALA A 2 1.29 -69.00 22.11
N SER A 3 2.46 -68.66 22.65
CA SER A 3 2.75 -68.51 24.07
C SER A 3 1.75 -67.60 24.82
N ARG A 4 1.20 -68.13 25.92
CA ARG A 4 0.40 -67.42 26.94
C ARG A 4 1.04 -66.09 27.41
N ALA A 5 2.35 -65.91 27.21
CA ALA A 5 3.06 -64.70 27.59
C ALA A 5 2.76 -63.49 26.68
N SER A 6 2.57 -63.70 25.37
CA SER A 6 2.30 -62.60 24.43
C SER A 6 0.92 -61.96 24.66
N LYS A 7 -0.08 -62.77 25.01
CA LYS A 7 -1.44 -62.28 25.32
C LYS A 7 -1.49 -61.49 26.64
N ARG A 8 -0.65 -61.82 27.62
CA ARG A 8 -0.56 -61.07 28.89
C ARG A 8 0.15 -59.72 28.71
N SER A 9 1.14 -59.65 27.84
CA SER A 9 1.83 -58.39 27.50
C SER A 9 0.93 -57.41 26.75
N LEU A 10 0.15 -57.91 25.77
CA LEU A 10 -0.82 -57.08 25.04
C LEU A 10 -1.96 -56.57 25.93
N LEU A 11 -2.45 -57.38 26.88
CA LEU A 11 -3.46 -56.94 27.86
C LEU A 11 -2.92 -55.90 28.83
N ALA A 12 -1.66 -56.03 29.27
CA ALA A 12 -1.03 -55.03 30.13
C ALA A 12 -0.83 -53.68 29.39
N PHE A 13 -0.43 -53.73 28.12
CA PHE A 13 -0.33 -52.53 27.28
C PHE A 13 -1.69 -51.86 27.03
N LEU A 14 -2.73 -52.63 26.72
CA LEU A 14 -4.08 -52.10 26.53
C LEU A 14 -4.62 -51.45 27.80
N MET A 15 -4.41 -52.06 28.96
CA MET A 15 -4.82 -51.47 30.24
C MET A 15 -4.05 -50.19 30.57
N ALA A 16 -2.75 -50.13 30.27
CA ALA A 16 -1.95 -48.91 30.46
C ALA A 16 -2.41 -47.76 29.54
N VAL A 17 -2.76 -48.06 28.28
CA VAL A 17 -3.29 -47.08 27.33
C VAL A 17 -4.66 -46.57 27.76
N ILE A 18 -5.55 -47.45 28.25
CA ILE A 18 -6.87 -47.06 28.75
C ILE A 18 -6.74 -46.16 29.99
N VAL A 19 -5.82 -46.48 30.91
CA VAL A 19 -5.56 -45.64 32.11
C VAL A 19 -4.98 -44.28 31.72
N ALA A 20 -4.08 -44.22 30.72
CA ALA A 20 -3.54 -42.97 30.23
C ALA A 20 -4.60 -42.09 29.54
N ILE A 21 -5.48 -42.69 28.72
CA ILE A 21 -6.59 -41.98 28.08
C ILE A 21 -7.59 -41.48 29.13
N ALA A 22 -7.89 -42.27 30.16
CA ALA A 22 -8.75 -41.86 31.26
C ALA A 22 -8.14 -40.70 32.08
N CYS A 23 -6.82 -40.70 32.32
CA CYS A 23 -6.12 -39.58 32.96
C CYS A 23 -6.15 -38.30 32.13
N MET A 24 -5.99 -38.39 30.81
CA MET A 24 -6.06 -37.24 29.91
C MET A 24 -7.47 -36.64 29.83
N LEU A 25 -8.52 -37.47 29.90
CA LEU A 25 -9.91 -37.01 29.92
C LEU A 25 -10.29 -36.33 31.24
N VAL A 26 -9.72 -36.75 32.37
CA VAL A 26 -9.97 -36.11 33.68
C VAL A 26 -9.31 -34.73 33.77
N LEU A 27 -8.16 -34.52 33.11
CA LEU A 27 -7.50 -33.20 33.03
C LEU A 27 -8.21 -32.22 32.09
N ALA A 28 -9.05 -32.71 31.17
CA ALA A 28 -9.82 -31.86 30.25
C ALA A 28 -11.12 -31.28 30.85
N ILE A 29 -11.53 -31.69 32.06
CA ILE A 29 -12.81 -31.27 32.68
C ILE A 29 -12.61 -30.13 33.72
N GLN A 30 -11.37 -29.71 34.01
CA GLN A 30 -11.08 -28.61 34.95
C GLN A 30 -10.35 -27.44 34.31
N VAL A 31 -10.93 -26.82 33.27
CA VAL A 31 -10.70 -25.40 32.96
C VAL A 31 -11.98 -24.83 32.32
N PRO A 32 -12.80 -24.03 33.03
CA PRO A 32 -13.85 -23.27 32.35
C PRO A 32 -13.23 -22.11 31.55
N SER A 33 -13.57 -22.09 30.27
CA SER A 33 -13.30 -21.04 29.30
C SER A 33 -13.85 -19.70 29.77
N VAL A 34 -12.99 -18.68 29.86
CA VAL A 34 -13.40 -17.27 29.83
C VAL A 34 -13.03 -16.74 28.45
N ALA A 35 -14.01 -16.75 27.54
CA ALA A 35 -13.94 -16.02 26.28
C ALA A 35 -14.44 -14.60 26.51
N ALA A 36 -13.66 -13.63 26.04
CA ALA A 36 -14.03 -12.23 25.93
C ALA A 36 -14.93 -12.00 24.71
N ILE A 37 -15.96 -11.16 24.86
CA ILE A 37 -16.54 -10.35 23.78
C ILE A 37 -16.75 -8.93 24.34
N ARG A 38 -16.40 -7.94 23.53
CA ARG A 38 -16.36 -6.49 23.80
C ARG A 38 -17.55 -5.78 23.14
N SER A 39 -17.79 -4.54 23.59
CA SER A 39 -18.75 -3.51 23.12
C SER A 39 -20.15 -3.61 23.76
N ASP A 40 -20.81 -2.56 24.24
CA ASP A 40 -20.66 -1.11 24.04
C ASP A 40 -21.39 -0.31 25.15
N SER A 41 -21.11 1.00 25.19
CA SER A 41 -21.93 2.12 25.70
C SER A 41 -22.01 2.44 27.21
N ARG A 42 -21.55 3.68 27.49
CA ARG A 42 -22.12 4.73 28.38
C ARG A 42 -23.25 4.30 29.32
N ASP A 43 -23.11 4.53 30.62
CA ASP A 43 -23.80 5.61 31.35
C ASP A 43 -23.48 5.60 32.86
N SER A 44 -23.70 6.75 33.50
CA SER A 44 -24.00 6.97 34.93
C SER A 44 -22.88 7.15 35.97
N LYS A 45 -22.63 8.45 36.23
CA LYS A 45 -22.88 9.15 37.51
C LYS A 45 -22.54 8.44 38.83
N ARG A 46 -21.58 9.03 39.56
CA ARG A 46 -21.59 9.18 41.03
C ARG A 46 -20.78 10.45 41.38
N PHE A 47 -21.39 11.53 41.87
CA PHE A 47 -21.58 11.84 43.30
C PHE A 47 -20.30 11.51 44.08
N GLY A 48 -19.45 12.46 44.52
CA GLY A 48 -19.72 13.77 45.10
C GLY A 48 -19.32 13.71 46.58
N ILE A 49 -18.37 14.58 46.99
CA ILE A 49 -17.88 15.05 48.32
C ILE A 49 -16.41 15.44 48.04
N GLY A 50 -15.87 16.65 48.25
CA GLY A 50 -16.25 17.89 48.94
C GLY A 50 -14.92 18.57 49.37
N GLU A 51 -14.93 19.90 49.47
CA GLU A 51 -13.85 20.83 49.89
C GLU A 51 -12.84 21.25 48.80
N ALA A 52 -12.37 22.49 48.65
CA ALA A 52 -12.72 23.88 48.99
C ALA A 52 -11.54 24.75 48.46
N PHE A 53 -11.73 26.06 48.24
CA PHE A 53 -10.73 27.11 47.84
C PHE A 53 -10.38 27.16 46.33
N ASP A 54 -10.35 28.29 45.62
CA ASP A 54 -10.58 29.73 45.91
C ASP A 54 -11.10 30.41 44.63
N GLU A 55 -11.83 31.51 44.83
CA GLU A 55 -12.30 32.48 43.84
C GLU A 55 -11.11 33.26 43.25
N ASP A 56 -11.19 33.60 41.96
CA ASP A 56 -10.91 34.95 41.45
C ASP A 56 -11.54 35.06 40.04
N GLU A 57 -12.60 35.86 40.00
CA GLU A 57 -13.24 36.40 38.80
C GLU A 57 -12.40 37.57 38.30
N ASP A 58 -12.12 37.61 36.99
CA ASP A 58 -11.97 38.85 36.25
C ASP A 58 -12.65 38.65 34.89
N GLU A 59 -13.78 39.32 34.73
CA GLU A 59 -14.45 39.60 33.46
C GLU A 59 -13.59 40.57 32.64
N ASP A 60 -13.41 40.32 31.35
CA ASP A 60 -13.52 41.35 30.31
C ASP A 60 -13.64 40.67 28.94
N ASP A 61 -14.74 41.04 28.28
CA ASP A 61 -15.20 40.62 26.96
C ASP A 61 -14.22 41.00 25.83
N ASP A 62 -14.15 40.19 24.76
CA ASP A 62 -14.12 40.66 23.37
C ASP A 62 -14.30 39.48 22.39
N ASP A 63 -15.59 39.19 22.19
CA ASP A 63 -16.30 38.73 21.00
C ASP A 63 -15.56 38.87 19.65
N TRP A 64 -15.24 37.74 18.99
CA TRP A 64 -15.14 37.59 17.53
C TRP A 64 -15.46 36.14 17.12
N ASP A 65 -16.72 35.72 17.26
CA ASP A 65 -17.24 34.47 16.70
C ASP A 65 -17.50 34.62 15.19
N PHE A 66 -16.54 34.16 14.39
CA PHE A 66 -16.72 33.95 12.95
C PHE A 66 -17.21 32.53 12.69
N MET A 67 -18.54 32.41 12.58
CA MET A 67 -19.35 31.30 12.06
C MET A 67 -19.48 30.05 12.95
N ASP A 68 -20.55 30.02 13.74
CA ASP A 68 -21.19 28.81 14.27
C ASP A 68 -22.12 28.16 13.22
N ASP A 69 -22.02 26.84 13.10
CA ASP A 69 -22.64 25.98 12.08
C ASP A 69 -24.11 25.60 12.33
N ASP A 70 -24.85 26.30 13.19
CA ASP A 70 -26.20 25.89 13.61
C ASP A 70 -27.37 26.49 12.79
N ALA A 71 -27.09 27.01 11.58
CA ALA A 71 -28.13 27.49 10.67
C ALA A 71 -28.74 26.41 9.73
N ILE A 72 -28.41 25.12 9.89
CA ILE A 72 -28.96 24.04 9.03
C ILE A 72 -29.45 22.83 9.83
N LEU A 73 -30.20 22.99 10.93
CA LEU A 73 -31.04 21.91 11.48
C LEU A 73 -32.34 22.49 12.07
N GLY A 74 -33.08 23.18 11.21
CA GLY A 74 -34.30 23.90 11.59
C GLY A 74 -35.55 23.56 10.79
N LEU A 75 -35.65 22.41 10.12
CA LEU A 75 -36.91 21.95 9.49
C LEU A 75 -37.02 20.41 9.43
N SER A 76 -37.21 19.76 10.58
CA SER A 76 -37.78 18.41 10.60
C SER A 76 -38.64 18.16 11.84
N GLN A 77 -39.70 18.96 12.00
CA GLN A 77 -40.80 18.60 12.90
C GLN A 77 -42.08 19.36 12.57
N GLN A 78 -42.76 18.97 11.49
CA GLN A 78 -44.22 19.00 11.51
C GLN A 78 -44.84 18.06 10.47
N GLN A 79 -45.49 17.02 11.00
CA GLN A 79 -46.63 16.31 10.44
C GLN A 79 -46.42 15.52 9.15
N ASN A 80 -46.32 14.20 9.29
CA ASN A 80 -47.47 13.35 9.00
C ASN A 80 -47.37 11.99 9.71
N ASN A 81 -48.26 11.80 10.69
CA ASN A 81 -48.80 10.49 11.01
C ASN A 81 -49.57 10.00 9.78
N GLY A 82 -49.15 8.86 9.22
CA GLY A 82 -49.79 8.24 8.08
C GLY A 82 -49.24 6.85 7.86
N ASP A 83 -49.80 5.90 8.60
CA ASP A 83 -50.04 4.50 8.25
C ASP A 83 -48.97 3.76 7.41
N SER A 84 -48.34 2.78 8.08
CA SER A 84 -47.60 1.68 7.48
C SER A 84 -48.49 0.91 6.49
N SER A 85 -48.26 1.13 5.20
CA SER A 85 -48.55 0.16 4.16
C SER A 85 -47.38 0.11 3.19
N ASP A 86 -46.62 -0.99 3.27
CA ASP A 86 -45.67 -1.40 2.24
C ASP A 86 -46.47 -1.54 0.93
N THR A 87 -46.33 -0.54 0.07
CA THR A 87 -46.69 -0.65 -1.34
C THR A 87 -45.40 -0.35 -2.11
N GLU A 88 -44.88 -1.36 -2.79
CA GLU A 88 -43.84 -1.21 -3.81
C GLU A 88 -44.32 -0.16 -4.83
N VAL A 89 -43.89 1.09 -4.65
CA VAL A 89 -43.98 2.11 -5.69
C VAL A 89 -42.65 2.03 -6.41
N SER A 90 -42.66 1.37 -7.57
CA SER A 90 -41.65 1.57 -8.60
C SER A 90 -41.49 3.07 -8.81
N LYS A 91 -40.35 3.65 -8.40
CA LYS A 91 -39.96 5.00 -8.84
C LYS A 91 -39.98 4.97 -10.37
N GLU A 92 -41.01 5.56 -10.96
CA GLU A 92 -41.08 5.74 -12.41
C GLU A 92 -39.89 6.61 -12.81
N ILE A 93 -39.09 6.11 -13.74
CA ILE A 93 -37.96 6.83 -14.31
C ILE A 93 -38.58 8.00 -15.09
N CYS A 94 -38.16 9.23 -14.79
CA CYS A 94 -38.70 10.46 -15.40
C CYS A 94 -38.73 10.41 -16.95
N VAL A 95 -37.78 9.69 -17.56
CA VAL A 95 -37.68 9.43 -19.01
C VAL A 95 -38.93 8.79 -19.60
N ASP A 96 -39.63 7.92 -18.86
CA ASP A 96 -40.82 7.22 -19.38
C ASP A 96 -42.01 8.18 -19.58
N SER A 97 -41.96 9.38 -18.98
CA SER A 97 -43.00 10.40 -19.05
C SER A 97 -42.69 11.57 -20.00
N LEU A 98 -41.47 11.63 -20.53
CA LEU A 98 -41.01 12.75 -21.35
C LEU A 98 -41.23 12.51 -22.86
N PRO A 99 -41.54 13.58 -23.62
CA PRO A 99 -41.47 13.55 -25.08
C PRO A 99 -40.04 13.28 -25.56
N ILE A 100 -39.90 12.57 -26.69
CA ILE A 100 -38.59 12.25 -27.31
C ILE A 100 -37.79 13.52 -27.67
N GLU A 101 -38.45 14.67 -27.79
CA GLU A 101 -37.81 15.96 -28.11
C GLU A 101 -37.05 16.58 -26.94
N LEU A 102 -37.34 16.16 -25.70
CA LEU A 102 -36.70 16.61 -24.45
C LEU A 102 -35.74 15.51 -23.92
N LEU A 103 -35.28 14.64 -24.82
CA LEU A 103 -34.28 13.63 -24.53
C LEU A 103 -33.02 14.01 -25.32
N ASP A 104 -31.89 14.11 -24.62
CA ASP A 104 -30.62 14.55 -25.21
C ASP A 104 -30.68 15.95 -25.88
N ASP A 105 -31.36 16.93 -25.27
CA ASP A 105 -31.62 18.26 -25.85
C ASP A 105 -30.73 19.40 -25.30
N ASP A 106 -29.65 19.03 -24.59
CA ASP A 106 -28.72 19.92 -23.88
C ASP A 106 -29.41 20.69 -22.72
N TYR A 107 -30.52 20.19 -22.19
CA TYR A 107 -31.22 20.77 -21.06
C TYR A 107 -31.68 19.72 -20.04
N CYS A 108 -31.41 19.96 -18.76
CA CYS A 108 -31.78 19.01 -17.71
C CYS A 108 -33.20 19.30 -17.18
N ASP A 109 -34.17 18.54 -17.67
CA ASP A 109 -35.58 18.54 -17.27
C ASP A 109 -35.87 17.61 -16.10
N CYS A 110 -35.15 16.49 -15.96
CA CYS A 110 -35.38 15.53 -14.89
C CYS A 110 -34.53 15.83 -13.64
N ALA A 111 -35.17 15.82 -12.48
CA ALA A 111 -34.48 15.88 -11.19
C ALA A 111 -33.58 14.66 -10.92
N ASP A 112 -33.81 13.54 -11.61
CA ASP A 112 -32.98 12.32 -11.56
C ASP A 112 -31.88 12.31 -12.64
N GLY A 113 -31.83 13.31 -13.54
CA GLY A 113 -30.83 13.44 -14.61
C GLY A 113 -30.86 12.33 -15.67
N SER A 114 -32.04 11.73 -15.86
CA SER A 114 -32.25 10.52 -16.66
C SER A 114 -32.46 10.81 -18.16
N ASP A 115 -32.86 12.03 -18.44
CA ASP A 115 -33.18 12.66 -19.72
C ASP A 115 -31.97 13.00 -20.59
N GLU A 116 -30.79 13.12 -20.00
CA GLU A 116 -29.57 13.55 -20.70
C GLU A 116 -28.44 12.51 -20.61
N PRO A 117 -28.64 11.27 -21.10
CA PRO A 117 -27.61 10.24 -21.11
C PRO A 117 -26.43 10.53 -22.06
N ASN A 118 -26.64 11.34 -23.10
CA ASN A 118 -25.65 11.63 -24.13
C ASN A 118 -25.22 13.10 -24.18
N THR A 119 -25.63 13.94 -23.22
CA THR A 119 -25.12 15.31 -23.09
C THR A 119 -24.65 15.60 -21.66
N SER A 120 -23.96 16.73 -21.49
CA SER A 120 -23.41 17.17 -20.20
C SER A 120 -24.41 17.98 -19.35
N ALA A 121 -25.65 18.19 -19.83
CA ALA A 121 -26.61 19.12 -19.25
C ALA A 121 -27.04 18.75 -17.82
N CYS A 122 -27.18 17.46 -17.51
CA CYS A 122 -27.50 16.97 -16.17
C CYS A 122 -26.29 16.71 -15.26
N SER A 123 -25.10 17.24 -15.59
CA SER A 123 -23.89 17.07 -14.77
C SER A 123 -24.03 17.58 -13.33
N HIS A 124 -24.88 18.58 -13.08
CA HIS A 124 -25.12 19.13 -11.74
C HIS A 124 -25.89 18.17 -10.82
N VAL A 125 -26.83 17.38 -11.36
CA VAL A 125 -27.61 16.38 -10.61
C VAL A 125 -26.72 15.26 -10.06
N LEU A 126 -25.56 15.02 -10.70
CA LEU A 126 -24.59 14.02 -10.27
C LEU A 126 -23.86 14.39 -8.97
N LEU A 127 -23.82 15.68 -8.62
CA LEU A 127 -23.19 16.20 -7.40
C LEU A 127 -24.10 16.07 -6.18
N ASP A 128 -25.42 16.19 -6.38
CA ASP A 128 -26.41 16.23 -5.29
C ASP A 128 -26.92 14.83 -4.86
N SER A 129 -26.69 13.80 -5.69
CA SER A 129 -27.19 12.44 -5.44
C SER A 129 -26.07 11.47 -5.00
N GLU A 130 -26.21 10.90 -3.80
CA GLU A 130 -25.32 9.85 -3.27
C GLU A 130 -25.44 8.53 -4.04
N THR A 131 -26.59 8.27 -4.69
CA THR A 131 -26.83 7.11 -5.55
C THR A 131 -27.68 7.50 -6.76
N PRO A 132 -27.07 8.00 -7.84
CA PRO A 132 -27.82 8.36 -9.04
C PRO A 132 -28.35 7.08 -9.74
N PRO A 133 -29.59 7.10 -10.25
CA PRO A 133 -30.19 5.97 -10.96
C PRO A 133 -29.51 5.69 -12.32
N PHE A 134 -28.78 6.66 -12.87
CA PHE A 134 -27.99 6.54 -14.09
C PHE A 134 -26.49 6.69 -13.79
N GLY A 135 -25.65 5.95 -14.51
CA GLY A 135 -24.21 6.03 -14.33
C GLY A 135 -23.71 7.44 -14.63
N ARG A 136 -22.80 7.97 -13.80
CA ARG A 136 -22.17 9.30 -13.96
C ARG A 136 -21.28 9.42 -15.22
N GLN A 137 -21.37 8.47 -16.13
CA GLN A 137 -20.38 8.22 -17.19
C GLN A 137 -21.06 7.87 -18.52
N PHE A 138 -20.64 8.54 -19.58
CA PHE A 138 -20.98 8.26 -20.97
C PHE A 138 -20.21 7.05 -21.48
N LYS A 139 -20.89 6.15 -22.20
CA LYS A 139 -20.26 4.99 -22.82
C LYS A 139 -20.03 5.26 -24.30
N CYS A 140 -18.77 5.24 -24.72
CA CYS A 140 -18.41 5.33 -26.14
C CYS A 140 -19.07 4.21 -26.96
N LYS A 141 -19.50 4.49 -28.20
CA LYS A 141 -20.26 3.53 -29.04
C LYS A 141 -19.40 2.38 -29.57
N ALA A 142 -18.11 2.63 -29.81
CA ALA A 142 -17.15 1.65 -30.31
C ALA A 142 -16.06 1.25 -29.28
N ASP A 143 -16.08 1.84 -28.09
CA ASP A 143 -15.12 1.56 -27.01
C ASP A 143 -15.87 1.14 -25.72
N ASP A 144 -15.21 0.36 -24.86
CA ASP A 144 -15.68 0.10 -23.50
C ASP A 144 -15.15 1.16 -22.51
N LYS A 145 -14.50 2.23 -23.00
CA LYS A 145 -14.12 3.40 -22.21
C LYS A 145 -15.38 4.14 -21.73
N LEU A 146 -15.38 4.41 -20.43
CA LEU A 146 -16.38 5.24 -19.77
C LEU A 146 -15.77 6.63 -19.57
N VAL A 147 -16.47 7.65 -20.05
CA VAL A 147 -16.04 9.04 -20.02
C VAL A 147 -16.95 9.79 -19.05
N SER A 148 -16.43 10.71 -18.24
CA SER A 148 -17.29 11.53 -17.39
C SER A 148 -18.18 12.42 -18.24
N LEU A 149 -19.44 12.63 -17.83
CA LEU A 149 -20.39 13.47 -18.58
C LEU A 149 -19.87 14.90 -18.84
N ALA A 150 -18.95 15.40 -18.02
CA ALA A 150 -18.32 16.71 -18.21
C ALA A 150 -17.41 16.82 -19.45
N PHE A 151 -16.95 15.69 -20.00
CA PHE A 151 -16.10 15.68 -21.18
C PHE A 151 -16.91 15.49 -22.48
N VAL A 152 -18.22 15.25 -22.39
CA VAL A 152 -19.07 15.13 -23.57
C VAL A 152 -19.31 16.50 -24.19
N ASN A 153 -19.03 16.64 -25.49
CA ASN A 153 -19.10 17.89 -26.26
C ASN A 153 -18.18 19.03 -25.75
N ASP A 154 -17.00 18.71 -25.19
CA ASP A 154 -16.00 19.68 -24.72
C ASP A 154 -14.95 20.09 -25.79
N ALA A 155 -15.14 19.63 -27.03
CA ALA A 155 -14.25 19.75 -28.18
C ALA A 155 -12.93 18.97 -28.05
N VAL A 156 -12.82 18.03 -27.11
CA VAL A 156 -11.71 17.09 -26.95
C VAL A 156 -12.19 15.69 -27.32
N CYS A 157 -11.42 14.99 -28.16
CA CYS A 157 -11.80 13.64 -28.58
C CYS A 157 -11.43 12.61 -27.51
N ASP A 158 -12.35 12.34 -26.58
CA ASP A 158 -12.13 11.35 -25.53
C ASP A 158 -12.47 9.91 -25.94
N CYS A 159 -13.49 9.74 -26.78
CA CYS A 159 -13.84 8.47 -27.39
C CYS A 159 -13.06 8.25 -28.70
N CYS A 160 -12.51 7.05 -28.90
CA CYS A 160 -11.70 6.73 -30.08
C CYS A 160 -12.48 6.81 -31.41
N ASP A 161 -13.80 6.73 -31.37
CA ASP A 161 -14.69 6.83 -32.52
C ASP A 161 -15.27 8.24 -32.72
N GLY A 162 -15.01 9.15 -31.78
CA GLY A 162 -15.58 10.49 -31.77
C GLY A 162 -17.06 10.54 -31.38
N SER A 163 -17.62 9.48 -30.77
CA SER A 163 -19.04 9.46 -30.35
C SER A 163 -19.38 10.47 -29.26
N ASP A 164 -18.36 11.01 -28.62
CA ASP A 164 -18.42 12.03 -27.57
C ASP A 164 -18.66 13.44 -28.11
N GLU A 165 -18.44 13.64 -29.41
CA GLU A 165 -18.41 14.95 -30.06
C GLU A 165 -19.40 15.04 -31.22
N LYS A 166 -19.75 16.28 -31.56
CA LYS A 166 -20.57 16.56 -32.75
C LYS A 166 -19.89 16.02 -34.00
N ALA A 167 -20.70 15.42 -34.88
CA ALA A 167 -20.23 14.73 -36.07
C ALA A 167 -19.30 15.61 -36.94
N GLY A 168 -18.07 15.13 -37.17
CA GLY A 168 -17.08 15.78 -38.04
C GLY A 168 -15.92 16.48 -37.34
N LEU A 169 -15.92 16.57 -36.00
CA LEU A 169 -14.81 17.13 -35.23
C LEU A 169 -13.68 16.11 -34.98
N CYS A 170 -14.06 14.85 -34.67
CA CYS A 170 -13.13 13.78 -34.32
C CYS A 170 -12.97 12.72 -35.43
N SER A 171 -11.74 12.28 -35.67
CA SER A 171 -11.42 11.17 -36.57
C SER A 171 -11.38 9.84 -35.82
N ASN A 172 -11.85 8.75 -36.44
CA ASN A 172 -11.85 7.43 -35.81
C ASN A 172 -10.42 6.83 -35.72
N THR A 173 -9.86 6.79 -34.51
CA THR A 173 -8.53 6.23 -34.18
C THR A 173 -8.63 4.87 -33.47
N CYS A 174 -9.83 4.32 -33.28
CA CYS A 174 -10.06 3.09 -32.52
C CYS A 174 -9.15 1.94 -32.97
N LYS A 175 -8.97 1.74 -34.27
CA LYS A 175 -8.16 0.63 -34.78
C LYS A 175 -6.69 0.73 -34.34
N SER A 176 -6.09 1.92 -34.33
CA SER A 176 -4.71 2.11 -33.89
C SER A 176 -4.57 1.96 -32.37
N GLU A 177 -5.52 2.50 -31.61
CA GLU A 177 -5.49 2.44 -30.15
C GLU A 177 -5.68 1.01 -29.64
N TRP A 178 -6.65 0.28 -30.17
CA TRP A 178 -6.85 -1.13 -29.83
C TRP A 178 -5.65 -2.00 -30.20
N ASN A 179 -5.00 -1.75 -31.35
CA ASN A 179 -3.76 -2.44 -31.70
C ASN A 179 -2.61 -2.10 -30.75
N GLY A 180 -2.52 -0.84 -30.31
CA GLY A 180 -1.58 -0.39 -29.28
C GLY A 180 -1.80 -1.12 -27.96
N ARG A 181 -3.03 -1.10 -27.44
CA ARG A 181 -3.43 -1.80 -26.22
C ARG A 181 -3.21 -3.31 -26.31
N PHE A 182 -3.54 -3.92 -27.45
CA PHE A 182 -3.28 -5.35 -27.67
C PHE A 182 -1.78 -5.66 -27.61
N LYS A 183 -0.93 -4.80 -28.20
CA LYS A 183 0.52 -4.97 -28.16
C LYS A 183 1.08 -4.83 -26.74
N THR A 184 0.64 -3.84 -25.96
CA THR A 184 1.09 -3.66 -24.57
C THR A 184 0.66 -4.83 -23.69
N LEU A 185 -0.58 -5.31 -23.83
CA LEU A 185 -1.05 -6.50 -23.11
C LEU A 185 -0.27 -7.77 -23.49
N GLN A 186 0.05 -7.94 -24.76
CA GLN A 186 0.89 -9.07 -25.20
C GLN A 186 2.31 -9.01 -24.64
N GLU A 187 2.92 -7.81 -24.59
CA GLU A 187 4.22 -7.61 -23.98
C GLU A 187 4.18 -7.90 -22.48
N ARG A 188 3.14 -7.42 -21.78
CA ARG A 188 2.91 -7.73 -20.36
C ARG A 188 2.73 -9.22 -20.12
N LEU A 189 1.92 -9.92 -20.92
CA LEU A 189 1.71 -11.36 -20.81
C LEU A 189 3.03 -12.13 -20.94
N LYS A 190 3.87 -11.78 -21.92
CA LYS A 190 5.20 -12.39 -22.09
C LYS A 190 6.10 -12.14 -20.88
N ALA A 191 6.05 -10.93 -20.30
CA ALA A 191 6.80 -10.60 -19.10
C ALA A 191 6.33 -11.43 -17.90
N VAL A 192 5.01 -11.58 -17.69
CA VAL A 192 4.43 -12.39 -16.62
C VAL A 192 4.78 -13.88 -16.79
N GLN A 193 4.66 -14.42 -18.00
CA GLN A 193 5.06 -15.79 -18.32
C GLN A 193 6.55 -16.05 -18.07
N GLY A 194 7.40 -15.09 -18.48
CA GLY A 194 8.83 -15.12 -18.21
C GLY A 194 9.14 -15.09 -16.71
N GLY A 195 8.51 -14.17 -15.97
CA GLY A 195 8.66 -14.05 -14.52
C GLY A 195 8.19 -15.30 -13.78
N ARG A 196 7.08 -15.91 -14.20
CA ARG A 196 6.57 -17.16 -13.62
C ARG A 196 7.53 -18.34 -13.81
N SER A 197 8.24 -18.40 -14.95
CA SER A 197 9.29 -19.40 -15.17
C SER A 197 10.44 -19.23 -14.18
N VAL A 198 10.90 -17.99 -13.97
CA VAL A 198 11.97 -17.66 -13.01
C VAL A 198 11.52 -17.95 -11.57
N ARG A 199 10.27 -17.59 -11.23
CA ARG A 199 9.68 -17.84 -9.90
C ARG A 199 9.74 -19.30 -9.49
N LYS A 200 9.45 -20.23 -10.41
CA LYS A 200 9.56 -21.67 -10.13
C LYS A 200 10.97 -22.05 -9.65
N GLY A 201 11.99 -21.43 -10.24
CA GLY A 201 13.38 -21.59 -9.80
C GLY A 201 13.63 -21.03 -8.40
N TYR A 202 13.04 -19.89 -8.06
CA TYR A 202 13.14 -19.30 -6.71
C TYR A 202 12.47 -20.17 -5.65
N MET A 203 11.28 -20.72 -5.94
CA MET A 203 10.56 -21.58 -4.99
C MET A 203 11.34 -22.85 -4.63
N ILE A 204 12.08 -23.43 -5.58
CA ILE A 204 12.91 -24.62 -5.32
C ILE A 204 14.06 -24.27 -4.35
N LYS A 205 14.75 -23.14 -4.58
CA LYS A 205 15.85 -22.68 -3.72
C LYS A 205 15.39 -22.14 -2.37
N ALA A 206 14.15 -21.68 -2.29
CA ALA A 206 13.62 -21.02 -1.11
C ALA A 206 13.68 -21.90 0.13
N VAL A 207 13.32 -23.18 0.02
CA VAL A 207 13.28 -24.09 1.17
C VAL A 207 14.66 -24.21 1.81
N ASP A 208 15.70 -24.46 1.00
CA ASP A 208 17.08 -24.57 1.49
C ASP A 208 17.57 -23.25 2.09
N LYS A 209 17.26 -22.12 1.45
CA LYS A 209 17.70 -20.79 1.91
C LYS A 209 16.99 -20.37 3.20
N VAL A 210 15.71 -20.67 3.38
CA VAL A 210 14.99 -20.44 4.65
C VAL A 210 15.66 -21.22 5.78
N GLN A 211 15.99 -22.49 5.55
CA GLN A 211 16.67 -23.30 6.55
C GLN A 211 18.06 -22.74 6.91
N GLN A 212 18.81 -22.26 5.92
CA GLN A 212 20.10 -21.58 6.15
C GLN A 212 19.92 -20.31 6.98
N LEU A 213 18.94 -19.46 6.66
CA LEU A 213 18.67 -18.23 7.41
C LEU A 213 18.32 -18.51 8.88
N HIS A 214 17.53 -19.55 9.14
CA HIS A 214 17.23 -19.96 10.51
C HIS A 214 18.51 -20.38 11.27
N GLY A 215 19.36 -21.21 10.66
CA GLY A 215 20.62 -21.62 11.29
C GLY A 215 21.63 -20.48 11.48
N ASP A 216 21.65 -19.50 10.57
CA ASP A 216 22.49 -18.31 10.68
C ASP A 216 22.02 -17.41 11.84
N PHE A 217 20.70 -17.25 11.99
CA PHE A 217 20.11 -16.50 13.08
C PHE A 217 20.36 -17.16 14.44
N GLU A 218 20.24 -18.47 14.56
CA GLU A 218 20.57 -19.20 15.80
C GLU A 218 22.03 -18.95 16.21
N ARG A 219 22.98 -19.03 15.27
CA ARG A 219 24.40 -18.71 15.53
C ARG A 219 24.61 -17.27 15.95
N LEU A 220 23.90 -16.32 15.32
CA LEU A 220 23.98 -14.91 15.69
C LEU A 220 23.40 -14.66 17.10
N ALA A 221 22.28 -15.30 17.43
CA ALA A 221 21.65 -15.18 18.74
C ALA A 221 22.56 -15.72 19.86
N GLU A 222 23.22 -16.85 19.64
CA GLU A 222 24.23 -17.39 20.56
C GLU A 222 25.42 -16.44 20.73
N ALA A 223 25.93 -15.89 19.63
CA ALA A 223 27.03 -14.92 19.66
C ALA A 223 26.64 -13.63 20.39
N TYR A 224 25.41 -13.15 20.20
CA TYR A 224 24.89 -11.98 20.91
C TYR A 224 24.79 -12.23 22.42
N GLN A 225 24.24 -13.38 22.83
CA GLN A 225 24.17 -13.75 24.25
C GLN A 225 25.57 -13.89 24.89
N ALA A 226 26.52 -14.48 24.17
CA ALA A 226 27.91 -14.59 24.62
C ALA A 226 28.57 -13.20 24.76
N GLY A 227 28.34 -12.32 23.79
CA GLY A 227 28.80 -10.93 23.82
C GLY A 227 28.22 -10.14 24.99
N GLN A 228 26.93 -10.33 25.30
CA GLN A 228 26.28 -9.69 26.45
C GLN A 228 26.93 -10.11 27.78
N ARG A 229 27.18 -11.41 27.99
CA ARG A 229 27.88 -11.90 29.20
C ARG A 229 29.29 -11.33 29.32
N ALA A 230 30.02 -11.25 28.21
CA ALA A 230 31.36 -10.68 28.18
C ALA A 230 31.36 -9.17 28.50
N PHE A 231 30.33 -8.44 28.04
CA PHE A 231 30.15 -7.03 28.36
C PHE A 231 29.87 -6.81 29.86
N GLU A 232 28.99 -7.61 30.46
CA GLU A 232 28.70 -7.56 31.90
C GLU A 232 29.94 -7.88 32.77
N ASP A 233 30.78 -8.82 32.33
CA ASP A 233 32.07 -9.11 32.97
C ASP A 233 33.04 -7.92 32.87
N LEU A 234 33.12 -7.28 31.70
CA LEU A 234 33.97 -6.10 31.49
C LEU A 234 33.47 -4.91 32.32
N GLN A 235 32.16 -4.72 32.41
CA GLN A 235 31.55 -3.67 33.23
C GLN A 235 31.92 -3.84 34.71
N ARG A 236 31.88 -5.07 35.24
CA ARG A 236 32.32 -5.37 36.61
C ARG A 236 33.81 -5.06 36.82
N ARG A 237 34.67 -5.36 35.85
CA ARG A 237 36.11 -5.03 35.94
C ARG A 237 36.37 -3.53 35.84
N ALA A 238 35.62 -2.81 35.01
CA ALA A 238 35.74 -1.37 34.82
C ALA A 238 35.30 -0.57 36.07
N GLN A 239 34.42 -1.12 36.92
CA GLN A 239 34.11 -0.52 38.22
C GLN A 239 35.34 -0.44 39.14
N HIS A 240 36.25 -1.42 39.05
CA HIS A 240 37.46 -1.49 39.86
C HIS A 240 38.68 -0.84 39.19
N ASN A 241 38.69 -0.72 37.85
CA ASN A 241 39.77 -0.08 37.11
C ASN A 241 39.24 0.96 36.09
N PRO A 242 39.44 2.28 36.34
CA PRO A 242 38.95 3.34 35.47
C PRO A 242 39.66 3.41 34.11
N GLU A 243 40.82 2.77 33.94
CA GLU A 243 41.55 2.73 32.67
C GLU A 243 40.80 1.90 31.60
N LEU A 244 39.90 1.00 32.01
CA LEU A 244 39.13 0.14 31.12
C LEU A 244 37.91 0.85 30.49
N ARG A 245 37.65 2.12 30.81
CA ARG A 245 36.50 2.88 30.29
C ARG A 245 36.46 2.94 28.77
N GLY A 246 37.62 3.13 28.11
CA GLY A 246 37.68 3.15 26.64
C GLY A 246 37.32 1.81 26.00
N GLN A 247 37.74 0.69 26.61
CA GLN A 247 37.37 -0.66 26.15
C GLN A 247 35.87 -0.92 26.38
N LEU A 248 35.31 -0.41 27.47
CA LEU A 248 33.88 -0.52 27.75
C LEU A 248 33.04 0.21 26.69
N GLU A 249 33.43 1.42 26.31
CA GLU A 249 32.76 2.17 25.25
C GLU A 249 32.84 1.45 23.88
N GLN A 250 34.01 0.92 23.54
CA GLN A 250 34.17 0.13 22.31
C GLN A 250 33.30 -1.12 22.30
N SER A 251 33.29 -1.89 23.40
CA SER A 251 32.47 -3.09 23.52
C SER A 251 30.97 -2.77 23.53
N TYR A 252 30.55 -1.65 24.12
CA TYR A 252 29.18 -1.16 24.05
C TYR A 252 28.77 -0.87 22.60
N ASN A 253 29.61 -0.16 21.84
CA ASN A 253 29.34 0.15 20.43
C ASN A 253 29.24 -1.12 19.57
N VAL A 254 30.10 -2.11 19.83
CA VAL A 254 30.03 -3.42 19.15
C VAL A 254 28.74 -4.15 19.52
N LEU A 255 28.40 -4.23 20.81
CA LEU A 255 27.19 -4.91 21.28
C LEU A 255 25.93 -4.28 20.68
N ARG A 256 25.86 -2.94 20.62
CA ARG A 256 24.74 -2.21 20.01
C ARG A 256 24.59 -2.52 18.52
N ARG A 257 25.70 -2.65 17.78
CA ARG A 257 25.67 -3.07 16.36
C ARG A 257 25.15 -4.49 16.19
N VAL A 258 25.62 -5.43 17.01
CA VAL A 258 25.15 -6.83 16.96
C VAL A 258 23.67 -6.89 17.34
N GLN A 259 23.24 -6.16 18.38
CA GLN A 259 21.83 -6.07 18.79
C GLN A 259 20.93 -5.64 17.63
N TYR A 260 21.33 -4.59 16.90
CA TYR A 260 20.60 -4.11 15.73
C TYR A 260 20.50 -5.19 14.64
N VAL A 261 21.61 -5.85 14.29
CA VAL A 261 21.61 -6.90 13.27
C VAL A 261 20.74 -8.09 13.70
N THR A 262 20.81 -8.49 14.96
CA THR A 262 19.97 -9.56 15.52
C THR A 262 18.48 -9.20 15.47
N TYR A 263 18.12 -7.94 15.79
CA TYR A 263 16.74 -7.45 15.69
C TYR A 263 16.20 -7.51 14.26
N VAL A 264 16.99 -7.06 13.28
CA VAL A 264 16.57 -7.13 11.87
C VAL A 264 16.44 -8.58 11.43
N GLN A 265 17.40 -9.45 11.77
CA GLN A 265 17.34 -10.87 11.39
C GLN A 265 16.20 -11.63 12.07
N SER A 266 15.83 -11.31 13.31
CA SER A 266 14.68 -11.97 13.94
C SER A 266 13.39 -11.74 13.16
N ARG A 267 13.19 -10.53 12.62
CA ARG A 267 12.03 -10.21 11.77
C ARG A 267 12.01 -10.98 10.46
N VAL A 268 13.19 -11.24 9.89
CA VAL A 268 13.31 -12.02 8.65
C VAL A 268 12.97 -13.49 8.88
N VAL A 269 13.38 -14.03 10.03
CA VAL A 269 13.20 -15.45 10.38
C VAL A 269 11.81 -15.75 10.94
N ASP A 270 11.05 -14.74 11.35
CA ASP A 270 9.67 -14.90 11.80
C ASP A 270 8.82 -15.70 10.79
N GLN A 271 8.00 -16.62 11.31
CA GLN A 271 7.15 -17.50 10.52
C GLN A 271 6.22 -16.71 9.57
N SER A 272 5.81 -15.52 10.02
CA SER A 272 4.96 -14.60 9.25
C SER A 272 5.61 -14.04 7.99
N THR A 273 6.94 -14.02 7.93
CA THR A 273 7.66 -13.44 6.80
C THR A 273 7.66 -14.38 5.59
N PHE A 274 7.88 -15.69 5.78
CA PHE A 274 8.03 -16.64 4.67
C PHE A 274 7.11 -17.87 4.69
N SER A 275 6.58 -18.27 5.85
CA SER A 275 5.95 -19.59 6.01
C SER A 275 4.42 -19.57 6.07
N ASP A 276 3.82 -18.43 6.39
CA ASP A 276 2.36 -18.32 6.58
C ASP A 276 1.53 -18.55 5.31
N ALA A 277 2.08 -18.25 4.13
CA ALA A 277 1.35 -18.33 2.87
C ALA A 277 2.21 -18.94 1.76
N ALA A 278 1.60 -19.77 0.90
CA ALA A 278 2.29 -20.51 -0.15
C ALA A 278 3.06 -19.62 -1.16
N TRP A 279 2.70 -18.34 -1.26
CA TRP A 279 3.34 -17.39 -2.16
C TRP A 279 4.61 -16.74 -1.58
N LYS A 280 4.74 -16.65 -0.25
CA LYS A 280 5.83 -15.95 0.44
C LYS A 280 7.24 -16.57 0.25
N PRO A 281 7.42 -17.90 0.14
CA PRO A 281 8.76 -18.48 -0.02
C PRO A 281 9.51 -17.97 -1.26
N ALA A 282 8.81 -17.56 -2.32
CA ALA A 282 9.45 -17.05 -3.53
C ALA A 282 10.32 -15.80 -3.30
N PHE A 283 10.06 -15.04 -2.22
CA PHE A 283 10.76 -13.80 -1.91
C PHE A 283 12.08 -13.99 -1.17
N VAL A 284 12.37 -15.20 -0.67
CA VAL A 284 13.58 -15.51 0.10
C VAL A 284 14.86 -15.27 -0.72
N GLU A 285 14.79 -15.41 -2.04
CA GLU A 285 15.93 -15.15 -2.91
C GLU A 285 16.39 -13.68 -2.85
N LEU A 286 15.47 -12.75 -2.58
CA LEU A 286 15.75 -11.32 -2.47
C LEU A 286 16.54 -10.95 -1.20
N VAL A 287 16.47 -11.78 -0.16
CA VAL A 287 17.20 -11.55 1.09
C VAL A 287 18.70 -11.53 0.81
N GLY A 288 19.34 -10.41 1.18
CA GLY A 288 20.77 -10.16 1.00
C GLY A 288 21.15 -9.50 -0.33
N GLN A 289 20.19 -9.18 -1.20
CA GLN A 289 20.40 -8.35 -2.39
C GLN A 289 20.03 -6.90 -2.08
N CYS A 290 20.76 -5.94 -2.63
CA CYS A 290 20.44 -4.52 -2.49
C CYS A 290 20.37 -3.88 -3.88
N PHE A 291 19.36 -3.04 -4.07
CA PHE A 291 19.07 -2.36 -5.31
C PHE A 291 19.19 -0.86 -5.12
N THR A 292 20.01 -0.24 -5.95
CA THR A 292 20.23 1.21 -5.97
C THR A 292 19.41 1.84 -7.07
N TYR A 293 18.73 2.94 -6.78
CA TYR A 293 17.95 3.71 -7.75
C TYR A 293 18.20 5.20 -7.53
N THR A 294 18.56 5.89 -8.61
CA THR A 294 18.90 7.32 -8.57
C THR A 294 17.68 8.13 -8.97
N VAL A 295 17.23 9.05 -8.09
CA VAL A 295 16.04 9.87 -8.30
C VAL A 295 16.38 11.33 -8.18
N ASP A 296 15.80 12.13 -9.06
CA ASP A 296 15.91 13.59 -8.97
C ASP A 296 14.88 14.14 -7.97
N GLU A 297 15.26 15.16 -7.22
CA GLU A 297 14.44 15.79 -6.18
C GLU A 297 13.05 16.23 -6.66
N LYS A 298 12.97 16.68 -7.92
CA LYS A 298 11.73 17.14 -8.54
C LYS A 298 10.79 15.99 -8.88
N GLU A 299 11.33 14.84 -9.25
CA GLU A 299 10.55 13.62 -9.48
C GLU A 299 10.05 13.05 -8.15
N LEU A 300 10.92 13.03 -7.13
CA LEU A 300 10.59 12.48 -5.81
C LEU A 300 9.50 13.28 -5.08
N LYS A 301 9.59 14.62 -5.09
CA LYS A 301 8.72 15.51 -4.29
C LYS A 301 7.66 16.25 -5.09
N GLY A 302 7.59 16.06 -6.41
CA GLY A 302 6.68 16.79 -7.29
C GLY A 302 7.03 18.27 -7.53
N GLY A 303 8.18 18.74 -7.04
CA GLY A 303 8.69 20.09 -7.32
C GLY A 303 9.40 20.73 -6.13
N THR A 304 10.51 21.44 -6.40
CA THR A 304 11.28 22.13 -5.36
C THR A 304 11.77 23.50 -5.83
N PRO A 305 12.06 24.44 -4.88
CA PRO A 305 12.57 25.77 -5.21
C PRO A 305 14.04 25.77 -5.68
N ASN A 306 14.71 24.61 -5.67
CA ASN A 306 16.09 24.50 -6.14
C ASN A 306 16.18 24.62 -7.66
N VAL A 307 17.17 25.37 -8.14
CA VAL A 307 17.39 25.57 -9.58
C VAL A 307 17.90 24.25 -10.17
N ILE A 308 18.97 23.72 -9.59
CA ILE A 308 19.50 22.41 -9.91
C ILE A 308 18.84 21.38 -8.97
N PRO A 309 18.12 20.38 -9.50
CA PRO A 309 17.52 19.35 -8.66
C PRO A 309 18.62 18.54 -7.96
N ARG A 310 18.41 18.23 -6.67
CA ARG A 310 19.27 17.27 -5.97
C ARG A 310 19.10 15.87 -6.54
N LYS A 311 20.15 15.06 -6.42
CA LYS A 311 20.14 13.64 -6.79
C LYS A 311 20.26 12.77 -5.56
N TYR A 312 19.27 11.92 -5.37
CA TYR A 312 19.18 10.98 -4.28
C TYR A 312 19.45 9.57 -4.78
N ASP A 313 20.35 8.86 -4.11
CA ASP A 313 20.58 7.45 -4.34
C ASP A 313 19.81 6.68 -3.26
N MET A 314 18.68 6.12 -3.66
CA MET A 314 17.83 5.27 -2.83
C MET A 314 18.36 3.85 -2.87
N VAL A 315 18.68 3.29 -1.71
CA VAL A 315 19.14 1.91 -1.57
C VAL A 315 18.06 1.09 -0.87
N PHE A 316 17.47 0.19 -1.64
CA PHE A 316 16.46 -0.75 -1.16
C PHE A 316 17.07 -2.14 -0.98
N CYS A 317 17.13 -2.64 0.26
CA CYS A 317 17.54 -4.00 0.59
C CYS A 317 16.32 -4.77 1.13
N PRO A 318 15.68 -5.65 0.32
CA PRO A 318 14.47 -6.37 0.71
C PRO A 318 14.63 -7.12 2.03
N PHE A 319 13.62 -7.00 2.90
CA PHE A 319 13.59 -7.59 4.25
C PHE A 319 14.67 -7.08 5.23
N GLN A 320 15.39 -6.01 4.88
CA GLN A 320 16.40 -5.41 5.75
C GLN A 320 16.03 -3.96 6.08
N ASN A 321 16.35 -3.03 5.17
CA ASN A 321 16.08 -1.62 5.35
C ASN A 321 16.04 -0.87 4.01
N VAL A 322 15.54 0.36 4.09
CA VAL A 322 15.56 1.34 3.02
C VAL A 322 16.38 2.53 3.49
N SER A 323 17.29 3.01 2.66
CA SER A 323 18.11 4.18 2.98
C SER A 323 18.22 5.15 1.82
N GLN A 324 18.35 6.42 2.16
CA GLN A 324 18.57 7.52 1.23
C GLN A 324 19.98 8.06 1.41
N THR A 325 20.70 8.24 0.31
CA THR A 325 22.05 8.81 0.31
C THR A 325 22.18 9.93 -0.71
N GLU A 326 23.05 10.90 -0.45
CA GLU A 326 23.33 12.03 -1.35
C GLU A 326 24.84 12.08 -1.68
N PRO A 327 25.37 11.14 -2.48
CA PRO A 327 26.80 11.09 -2.76
C PRO A 327 27.30 12.29 -3.58
N SER A 328 26.39 12.95 -4.31
CA SER A 328 26.70 14.12 -5.13
C SER A 328 26.54 15.47 -4.41
N TYR A 329 26.19 15.46 -3.12
CA TYR A 329 25.89 16.65 -2.32
C TYR A 329 26.95 17.76 -2.44
N PRO A 330 28.26 17.51 -2.25
CA PRO A 330 29.24 18.59 -2.27
C PRO A 330 29.36 19.27 -3.64
N LYS A 331 29.22 18.48 -4.72
CA LYS A 331 29.24 18.99 -6.10
C LYS A 331 27.98 19.81 -6.40
N TRP A 332 26.83 19.33 -5.93
CA TRP A 332 25.57 20.03 -6.07
C TRP A 332 25.60 21.38 -5.32
N THR A 333 26.10 21.43 -4.08
CA THR A 333 26.16 22.68 -3.32
C THR A 333 27.00 23.74 -4.02
N LYS A 334 28.17 23.36 -4.56
CA LYS A 334 29.02 24.28 -5.34
C LYS A 334 28.27 24.82 -6.56
N ALA A 335 27.62 23.94 -7.33
CA ALA A 335 26.89 24.32 -8.54
C ALA A 335 25.69 25.23 -8.22
N GLU A 336 24.90 24.93 -7.18
CA GLU A 336 23.74 25.72 -6.78
C GLU A 336 24.13 27.11 -6.24
N ARG A 337 25.27 27.23 -5.55
CA ARG A 337 25.80 28.54 -5.13
C ARG A 337 26.22 29.38 -6.33
N GLN A 338 26.93 28.79 -7.28
CA GLN A 338 27.38 29.47 -8.49
C GLN A 338 26.22 29.96 -9.35
N THR A 339 25.13 29.19 -9.44
CA THR A 339 23.92 29.61 -10.20
C THR A 339 23.14 30.71 -9.49
N LYS A 340 23.09 30.73 -8.16
CA LYS A 340 22.37 31.74 -7.38
C LYS A 340 23.12 33.07 -7.21
N VAL A 341 24.43 33.03 -6.97
CA VAL A 341 25.24 34.20 -6.57
C VAL A 341 26.15 34.69 -7.71
N GLY A 342 26.36 33.87 -8.74
CA GLY A 342 27.29 34.15 -9.84
C GLY A 342 28.73 33.72 -9.54
N VAL A 343 29.54 33.61 -10.60
CA VAL A 343 30.90 33.04 -10.61
C VAL A 343 31.92 33.87 -9.82
N SER A 344 31.55 35.04 -9.29
CA SER A 344 32.46 35.95 -8.58
C SER A 344 32.76 35.57 -7.13
N ALA A 345 32.23 34.46 -6.62
CA ALA A 345 32.42 34.02 -5.23
C ALA A 345 33.34 32.78 -5.16
N ASP A 346 34.56 32.90 -5.68
CA ASP A 346 35.60 31.90 -5.46
C ASP A 346 36.55 32.38 -4.34
N ASP A 347 36.65 31.51 -3.31
CA ASP A 347 37.88 31.11 -2.62
C ASP A 347 38.56 31.98 -1.55
N GLU A 348 37.99 32.03 -0.34
CA GLU A 348 38.86 32.11 0.87
C GLU A 348 38.45 31.18 2.03
N ASN A 349 37.37 30.40 1.94
CA ASN A 349 36.97 29.52 3.05
C ASN A 349 36.21 28.26 2.58
N GLU A 350 36.74 27.57 1.57
CA GLU A 350 36.23 26.26 1.16
C GLU A 350 36.57 25.21 2.22
N LYS A 351 35.69 25.06 3.23
CA LYS A 351 35.59 23.78 3.92
C LYS A 351 35.01 22.80 2.90
N GLU A 352 35.74 21.74 2.58
CA GLU A 352 35.18 20.61 1.84
C GLU A 352 33.94 20.15 2.62
N GLU A 353 32.76 20.32 2.01
CA GLU A 353 31.53 19.83 2.61
C GLU A 353 31.57 18.30 2.58
N GLU A 354 31.46 17.70 3.76
CA GLU A 354 31.43 16.24 3.90
C GLU A 354 30.15 15.68 3.28
N ILE A 355 30.25 14.47 2.75
CA ILE A 355 29.07 13.75 2.25
C ILE A 355 28.17 13.47 3.46
N PRO A 356 26.88 13.87 3.41
CA PRO A 356 25.96 13.61 4.51
C PRO A 356 25.84 12.11 4.77
N HIS A 357 25.62 11.74 6.03
CA HIS A 357 25.42 10.34 6.38
C HIS A 357 24.16 9.78 5.70
N PRO A 358 24.11 8.48 5.39
CA PRO A 358 22.89 7.84 4.94
C PRO A 358 21.76 8.03 5.95
N ILE A 359 20.56 8.32 5.46
CA ILE A 359 19.35 8.44 6.27
C ILE A 359 18.57 7.13 6.14
N GLY A 360 18.26 6.48 7.27
CA GLY A 360 17.36 5.33 7.29
C GLY A 360 15.90 5.76 7.10
N LEU A 361 15.26 5.31 6.01
CA LEU A 361 13.84 5.59 5.74
C LEU A 361 12.91 4.58 6.41
N GLY A 362 13.40 3.38 6.72
CA GLY A 362 12.66 2.35 7.43
C GLY A 362 13.38 1.00 7.48
N ILE A 363 12.92 0.15 8.38
CA ILE A 363 13.37 -1.23 8.62
C ILE A 363 12.20 -2.15 8.36
N TRP A 364 12.45 -3.34 7.79
CA TRP A 364 11.42 -4.33 7.53
C TRP A 364 10.58 -4.62 8.79
N ASN A 365 9.25 -4.46 8.66
CA ASN A 365 8.31 -4.72 9.74
C ASN A 365 7.38 -5.89 9.40
N GLU A 366 6.47 -5.70 8.44
CA GLU A 366 5.45 -6.70 8.12
C GLU A 366 4.91 -6.59 6.67
N TRP A 367 4.16 -7.63 6.30
CA TRP A 367 3.36 -7.64 5.09
C TRP A 367 2.05 -6.90 5.32
N GLN A 368 1.69 -5.98 4.42
CA GLN A 368 0.39 -5.30 4.44
C GLN A 368 -0.59 -5.99 3.48
N ASP A 369 -1.88 -5.65 3.59
CA ASP A 369 -2.93 -6.13 2.69
C ASP A 369 -2.58 -5.89 1.23
N SER A 370 -2.71 -6.95 0.42
CA SER A 370 -2.43 -6.90 -1.01
C SER A 370 -3.55 -6.18 -1.77
N VAL A 371 -3.17 -5.28 -2.67
CA VAL A 371 -4.10 -4.57 -3.56
C VAL A 371 -4.06 -5.25 -4.93
N GLY A 372 -5.10 -6.02 -5.25
CA GLY A 372 -5.15 -6.82 -6.48
C GLY A 372 -4.02 -7.86 -6.54
N PHE A 373 -3.15 -7.75 -7.55
CA PHE A 373 -1.98 -8.62 -7.72
C PHE A 373 -0.69 -8.05 -7.10
N VAL A 374 -0.73 -6.82 -6.58
CA VAL A 374 0.42 -6.15 -5.98
C VAL A 374 0.57 -6.61 -4.53
N ARG A 375 1.79 -7.01 -4.16
CA ARG A 375 2.12 -7.37 -2.77
C ARG A 375 2.77 -6.18 -2.09
N VAL A 376 2.34 -5.86 -0.87
CA VAL A 376 2.75 -4.64 -0.18
C VAL A 376 3.58 -4.99 1.05
N GLN A 377 4.73 -4.34 1.17
CA GLN A 377 5.64 -4.45 2.31
C GLN A 377 5.68 -3.13 3.08
N SER A 378 5.65 -3.21 4.40
CA SER A 378 5.79 -2.06 5.30
C SER A 378 7.18 -2.04 5.94
N TYR A 379 7.85 -0.89 5.82
CA TYR A 379 9.13 -0.59 6.45
C TYR A 379 8.96 0.60 7.40
N ASN A 380 9.10 0.35 8.70
CA ASN A 380 8.85 1.35 9.77
C ASN A 380 10.13 1.58 10.60
N HIS A 381 10.07 2.44 11.62
CA HIS A 381 11.22 2.75 12.48
C HIS A 381 12.41 3.35 11.73
N GLY A 382 12.14 4.22 10.76
CA GLY A 382 13.15 5.06 10.15
C GLY A 382 13.66 6.15 11.09
N GLU A 383 14.67 6.89 10.64
CA GLU A 383 15.20 8.01 11.40
C GLU A 383 14.13 9.10 11.61
N PRO A 384 14.11 9.77 12.76
CA PRO A 384 13.10 10.77 13.08
C PRO A 384 13.14 11.94 12.09
N CYS A 385 11.95 12.31 11.63
CA CYS A 385 11.69 13.43 10.75
C CYS A 385 11.70 14.76 11.54
N ALA A 386 11.73 15.89 10.83
CA ALA A 386 11.66 17.22 11.44
C ALA A 386 10.38 17.44 12.28
N ASN A 387 9.29 16.76 11.90
CA ASN A 387 7.99 16.85 12.58
C ASN A 387 7.88 15.93 13.81
N GLY A 388 8.96 15.22 14.17
CA GLY A 388 8.97 14.27 15.29
C GLY A 388 8.39 12.89 14.98
N GLN A 389 7.82 12.69 13.79
CA GLN A 389 7.36 11.38 13.31
C GLN A 389 8.55 10.54 12.80
N GLU A 390 8.46 9.21 12.92
CA GLU A 390 9.44 8.30 12.33
C GLU A 390 9.20 8.21 10.82
N ARG A 391 10.28 8.25 10.03
CA ARG A 391 10.18 7.95 8.59
C ARG A 391 9.69 6.51 8.41
N HIS A 392 8.84 6.32 7.41
CA HIS A 392 8.38 5.00 7.01
C HIS A 392 8.27 4.90 5.50
N THR A 393 8.32 3.67 4.98
CA THR A 393 8.32 3.39 3.56
C THR A 393 7.39 2.22 3.26
N ARG A 394 6.52 2.42 2.27
CA ARG A 394 5.67 1.39 1.69
C ARG A 394 6.30 0.91 0.39
N VAL A 395 6.48 -0.40 0.25
CA VAL A 395 7.04 -0.99 -0.98
C VAL A 395 5.98 -1.83 -1.67
N ASN A 396 5.63 -1.43 -2.88
CA ASN A 396 4.70 -2.10 -3.76
C ASN A 396 5.46 -3.02 -4.71
N LEU A 397 5.26 -4.32 -4.56
CA LEU A 397 5.90 -5.35 -5.35
C LEU A 397 4.98 -5.75 -6.50
N SER A 398 5.43 -5.53 -7.73
CA SER A 398 4.72 -5.91 -8.96
C SER A 398 5.45 -7.04 -9.69
N CYS A 399 4.70 -7.81 -10.50
CA CYS A 399 5.30 -8.86 -11.31
C CYS A 399 6.22 -8.25 -12.40
N GLY A 400 7.45 -8.76 -12.50
CA GLY A 400 8.41 -8.41 -13.53
C GLY A 400 9.38 -9.57 -13.83
N VAL A 401 10.16 -9.48 -14.91
CA VAL A 401 11.13 -10.54 -15.28
C VAL A 401 12.42 -10.43 -14.46
N LYS A 402 12.80 -9.22 -14.07
CA LYS A 402 14.04 -8.89 -13.36
C LYS A 402 13.72 -8.12 -12.10
N ASN A 403 14.54 -8.31 -11.07
CA ASN A 403 14.51 -7.51 -9.84
C ASN A 403 15.04 -6.11 -10.12
N ARG A 404 14.20 -5.07 -10.02
CA ARG A 404 14.63 -3.67 -10.06
C ARG A 404 13.58 -2.76 -9.42
N VAL A 405 14.03 -1.63 -8.91
CA VAL A 405 13.15 -0.51 -8.56
C VAL A 405 12.68 0.15 -9.86
N ASP A 406 11.38 0.43 -9.95
CA ASP A 406 10.74 1.06 -11.10
C ASP A 406 10.58 2.57 -10.88
N SER A 407 9.96 2.96 -9.77
CA SER A 407 9.83 4.35 -9.33
C SER A 407 9.89 4.47 -7.80
N VAL A 408 10.20 5.68 -7.33
CA VAL A 408 10.19 6.06 -5.91
C VAL A 408 9.58 7.45 -5.79
N GLU A 409 8.59 7.58 -4.91
CA GLU A 409 7.80 8.80 -4.74
C GLU A 409 7.65 9.11 -3.25
N GLU A 410 7.66 10.39 -2.88
CA GLU A 410 7.34 10.86 -1.53
C GLU A 410 5.90 11.42 -1.54
N ARG A 411 4.94 10.63 -1.04
CA ARG A 411 3.51 11.02 -1.05
C ARG A 411 3.23 12.13 -0.05
N GLU A 412 3.71 11.93 1.17
CA GLU A 412 3.62 12.88 2.27
C GLU A 412 5.01 13.05 2.90
N MET A 413 5.19 14.12 3.67
CA MET A 413 6.46 14.34 4.36
C MET A 413 6.83 13.13 5.21
N CYS A 414 7.98 12.51 4.91
CA CYS A 414 8.48 11.33 5.63
C CYS A 414 7.66 10.03 5.42
N GLU A 415 6.77 10.00 4.43
CA GLU A 415 6.12 8.80 3.89
C GLU A 415 6.57 8.56 2.44
N TYR A 416 7.27 7.44 2.24
CA TYR A 416 7.82 7.09 0.93
C TYR A 416 7.10 5.88 0.33
N GLU A 417 6.87 5.90 -0.98
CA GLU A 417 6.35 4.77 -1.73
C GLU A 417 7.37 4.32 -2.79
N ILE A 418 7.69 3.03 -2.80
CA ILE A 418 8.63 2.42 -3.75
C ILE A 418 7.88 1.39 -4.58
N HIS A 419 7.94 1.51 -5.90
CA HIS A 419 7.48 0.49 -6.83
C HIS A 419 8.64 -0.40 -7.23
N PHE A 420 8.54 -1.69 -6.95
CA PHE A 420 9.60 -2.66 -7.21
C PHE A 420 9.08 -3.83 -8.04
N GLU A 421 9.72 -4.08 -9.17
CA GLU A 421 9.41 -5.21 -10.02
C GLU A 421 10.22 -6.44 -9.60
N THR A 422 9.54 -7.59 -9.47
CA THR A 422 10.20 -8.86 -9.21
C THR A 422 9.45 -10.07 -9.79
N PRO A 423 10.16 -11.10 -10.28
CA PRO A 423 9.54 -12.35 -10.69
C PRO A 423 8.93 -13.11 -9.51
N ALA A 424 9.32 -12.81 -8.27
CA ALA A 424 8.77 -13.45 -7.08
C ALA A 424 7.26 -13.20 -6.89
N VAL A 425 6.72 -12.11 -7.44
CA VAL A 425 5.28 -11.75 -7.35
C VAL A 425 4.43 -12.46 -8.40
N CYS A 426 4.99 -12.86 -9.55
CA CYS A 426 4.21 -13.34 -10.69
C CYS A 426 3.43 -14.62 -10.38
N GLU A 427 2.10 -14.59 -10.47
CA GLU A 427 1.19 -15.72 -10.16
C GLU A 427 0.32 -16.10 -11.36
N GLY A 428 -0.25 -17.31 -11.32
CA GLY A 428 -1.21 -17.78 -12.33
C GLY A 428 -2.42 -16.87 -12.57
N PRO A 429 -3.13 -16.38 -11.53
CA PRO A 429 -4.32 -15.56 -11.74
C PRO A 429 -4.06 -14.23 -12.48
N GLU A 430 -2.87 -13.63 -12.35
CA GLU A 430 -2.50 -12.43 -13.13
C GLU A 430 -2.37 -12.79 -14.63
N GLU A 431 -1.76 -13.94 -14.94
CA GLU A 431 -1.66 -14.44 -16.31
C GLU A 431 -3.04 -14.72 -16.91
N ASP A 432 -3.92 -15.38 -16.17
CA ASP A 432 -5.28 -15.72 -16.62
C ASP A 432 -6.12 -14.45 -16.84
N ALA A 433 -6.00 -13.45 -15.96
CA ALA A 433 -6.66 -12.16 -16.12
C ALA A 433 -6.21 -11.43 -17.40
N LEU A 434 -4.90 -11.41 -17.67
CA LEU A 434 -4.36 -10.82 -18.89
C LEU A 434 -4.81 -11.58 -20.14
N GLN A 435 -4.87 -12.91 -20.10
CA GLN A 435 -5.37 -13.70 -21.23
C GLN A 435 -6.85 -13.40 -21.52
N ASN A 436 -7.66 -13.24 -20.48
CA ASN A 436 -9.07 -12.86 -20.62
C ASN A 436 -9.21 -11.46 -21.23
N GLU A 437 -8.44 -10.47 -20.76
CA GLU A 437 -8.46 -9.12 -21.32
C GLU A 437 -8.01 -9.11 -22.79
N ILE A 438 -6.94 -9.84 -23.13
CA ILE A 438 -6.48 -10.00 -24.52
C ILE A 438 -7.57 -10.61 -25.40
N SER A 439 -8.34 -11.57 -24.88
CA SER A 439 -9.44 -12.20 -25.61
C SER A 439 -10.60 -11.23 -25.88
N GLN A 440 -10.90 -10.35 -24.92
CA GLN A 440 -11.89 -9.28 -25.06
C GLN A 440 -11.43 -8.23 -26.08
N VAL A 441 -10.20 -7.74 -25.98
CA VAL A 441 -9.62 -6.80 -26.95
C VAL A 441 -9.65 -7.37 -28.37
N LYS A 442 -9.36 -8.67 -28.51
CA LYS A 442 -9.40 -9.35 -29.80
C LYS A 442 -10.82 -9.48 -30.37
N SER A 443 -11.84 -9.69 -29.53
CA SER A 443 -13.23 -9.72 -29.99
C SER A 443 -13.70 -8.34 -30.43
N LEU A 444 -13.30 -7.28 -29.72
CA LEU A 444 -13.59 -5.88 -30.08
C LEU A 444 -12.90 -5.48 -31.40
N LEU A 445 -11.63 -5.82 -31.58
CA LEU A 445 -10.93 -5.63 -32.87
C LEU A 445 -11.65 -6.30 -34.05
N LYS A 446 -12.20 -7.49 -33.83
CA LYS A 446 -12.98 -8.20 -34.85
C LYS A 446 -14.32 -7.49 -35.13
N ALA A 447 -14.99 -6.98 -34.10
CA ALA A 447 -16.24 -6.25 -34.24
C ALA A 447 -16.07 -4.93 -35.01
N VAL A 448 -14.98 -4.19 -34.74
CA VAL A 448 -14.63 -2.96 -35.47
C VAL A 448 -14.34 -3.26 -36.95
N GLY A 449 -13.59 -4.33 -37.24
CA GLY A 449 -13.31 -4.76 -38.62
C GLY A 449 -14.57 -5.13 -39.41
N SER A 450 -15.57 -5.74 -38.78
CA SER A 450 -16.86 -6.05 -39.44
C SER A 450 -17.77 -4.83 -39.66
N ARG A 451 -17.63 -3.77 -38.84
CA ARG A 451 -18.42 -2.53 -39.00
C ARG A 451 -17.88 -1.61 -40.09
N SER A 452 -16.58 -1.66 -40.38
CA SER A 452 -15.97 -0.87 -41.47
C SER A 452 -16.27 -1.41 -42.88
N GLU A 453 -16.61 -2.69 -43.03
CA GLU A 453 -16.97 -3.27 -44.34
C GLU A 453 -18.45 -3.04 -44.72
N GLY A 454 -19.27 -2.49 -43.82
CA GLY A 454 -20.70 -2.22 -44.06
C GLY A 454 -21.06 -0.74 -44.32
N HIS A 455 -20.07 0.12 -44.53
CA HIS A 455 -20.27 1.56 -44.75
C HIS A 455 -19.58 2.06 -46.03
N GLU A 456 -19.60 1.24 -47.08
CA GLU A 456 -19.34 1.61 -48.47
C GLU A 456 -20.46 1.01 -49.33
N GLU A 457 -21.68 1.51 -49.16
CA GLU A 457 -22.78 1.48 -50.16
C GLU A 457 -24.04 2.00 -49.45
N LEU A 458 -24.29 3.31 -49.57
CA LEU A 458 -25.63 3.92 -49.65
C LEU A 458 -25.53 5.31 -50.25
#